data_AF-A0A957HUA4-F1
#
_entry.id   AF-A0A957HUA4-F1
#
_cell.length_a   1.000
_cell.length_b   1.000
_cell.length_c   1.000
_cell.angle_alpha   90.00
_cell.angle_beta   90.00
_cell.angle_gamma   90.00
#
_symmetry.space_group_name_H-M   'P 1'
#
loop_
_entity.id
_entity.type
_entity.pdbx_description
1 polymer ?
#
loop_
_entity_poly.entity_id
_entity_poly.type
_entity_poly.pdbx_seq_one_letter_code
_entity_poly.pdbx_strand_id
1 'polypeptide(L)'
;MSEKLEVRTQIYLDKAQHEALKKKAGEQSVSMAHLIREAVAAYLAQEQTDENDLDWDAYMNDPIWHIEEIVKDLGPTGLPNAAVNHDYYLYGMPKVEADDEPEP
;
A
#
# COMPACT_ATOMS: atom_id res chain seq x y z
N MET A 1 5.57 36.89 0.78
CA MET A 1 4.99 36.11 -0.34
C MET A 1 6.12 35.29 -0.92
N SER A 2 6.12 33.97 -0.77
CA SER A 2 7.19 33.14 -1.33
C SER A 2 7.07 33.11 -2.85
N GLU A 3 8.15 33.48 -3.52
CA GLU A 3 8.28 33.39 -4.96
C GLU A 3 8.27 31.90 -5.37
N LYS A 4 7.33 31.52 -6.23
CA LYS A 4 7.23 30.15 -6.73
C LYS A 4 8.14 30.02 -7.95
N LEU A 5 9.27 29.35 -7.78
CA LEU A 5 10.24 29.09 -8.86
C LEU A 5 9.70 28.01 -9.79
N GLU A 6 8.88 28.38 -10.78
CA GLU A 6 8.42 27.45 -11.82
C GLU A 6 9.51 27.26 -12.89
N VAL A 7 9.92 26.02 -13.14
CA VAL A 7 10.90 25.67 -14.18
C VAL A 7 10.18 25.23 -15.45
N ARG A 8 10.54 25.84 -16.60
CA ARG A 8 9.98 25.47 -17.90
C ARG A 8 10.46 24.08 -18.30
N THR A 9 9.52 23.17 -18.51
CA THR A 9 9.79 21.80 -18.97
C THR A 9 9.04 21.55 -20.28
N GLN A 10 9.71 20.97 -21.27
CA GLN A 10 9.09 20.54 -22.53
C GLN A 10 8.96 19.01 -22.52
N ILE A 11 7.76 18.51 -22.78
CA ILE A 11 7.47 17.08 -22.86
C ILE A 11 6.69 16.79 -24.15
N TYR A 12 6.89 15.61 -24.71
CA TYR A 12 6.10 15.12 -25.82
C TYR A 12 4.97 14.25 -25.27
N LEU A 13 3.74 14.61 -25.59
CA LEU A 13 2.55 13.78 -25.36
C LEU A 13 2.09 13.26 -26.70
N ASP A 14 1.61 12.02 -26.73
CA ASP A 14 0.91 11.55 -27.92
C ASP A 14 -0.42 12.32 -28.10
N LYS A 15 -1.00 12.20 -29.30
CA LYS A 15 -2.23 12.92 -29.64
C LYS A 15 -3.39 12.53 -28.73
N ALA A 16 -3.51 11.26 -28.35
CA ALA A 16 -4.60 10.77 -27.51
C ALA A 16 -4.48 11.33 -26.08
N GLN A 17 -3.27 11.32 -25.51
CA GLN A 17 -2.95 11.91 -24.21
C GLN A 17 -3.24 13.41 -24.17
N HIS A 18 -2.82 14.14 -25.20
CA HIS A 18 -3.07 15.59 -25.28
C HIS A 18 -4.56 15.91 -25.32
N GLU A 19 -5.34 15.21 -26.16
CA GLU A 19 -6.80 15.42 -26.24
C GLU A 19 -7.52 15.02 -24.95
N ALA A 20 -7.13 13.91 -24.33
CA ALA A 20 -7.68 13.48 -23.04
C ALA A 20 -7.41 14.52 -21.94
N LEU A 21 -6.19 15.03 -21.86
CA LEU A 21 -5.79 16.04 -20.89
C LEU A 21 -6.54 17.36 -21.11
N LYS A 22 -6.69 17.79 -22.36
CA LYS A 22 -7.45 18.98 -22.74
C LYS A 22 -8.92 18.86 -22.36
N LYS A 23 -9.54 17.69 -22.62
CA LYS A 23 -10.93 17.40 -22.25
C LYS A 23 -11.11 17.48 -20.73
N LYS A 24 -10.25 16.79 -19.97
CA LYS A 24 -10.32 16.76 -18.50
C LYS A 24 -10.10 18.15 -17.88
N ALA A 25 -9.19 18.95 -18.44
CA ALA A 25 -8.98 20.34 -18.03
C ALA A 25 -10.24 21.18 -18.22
N GLY A 26 -10.93 21.00 -19.35
CA GLY A 26 -12.22 21.66 -19.63
C GLY A 26 -13.33 21.23 -18.66
N GLU A 27 -13.46 19.93 -18.40
CA GLU A 27 -14.45 19.38 -17.45
C GLU A 27 -14.25 19.92 -16.02
N GLN A 28 -13.00 20.11 -15.60
CA GLN A 28 -12.64 20.59 -14.26
C GLN A 28 -12.46 22.11 -14.16
N SER A 29 -12.61 22.85 -15.27
CA SER A 29 -12.39 24.30 -15.33
C SER A 29 -11.01 24.74 -14.80
N VAL A 30 -9.98 23.94 -15.04
CA VAL A 30 -8.58 24.22 -14.68
C VAL A 30 -7.69 24.23 -15.94
N SER A 31 -6.46 24.71 -15.82
CA SER A 31 -5.51 24.64 -16.93
C SER A 31 -4.90 23.24 -17.06
N MET A 32 -4.50 22.85 -18.28
CA MET A 32 -3.75 21.59 -18.50
C MET A 32 -2.47 21.54 -17.65
N ALA A 33 -1.79 22.68 -17.45
CA ALA A 33 -0.61 22.78 -16.61
C ALA A 33 -0.91 22.48 -15.13
N HIS A 34 -2.10 22.84 -14.63
CA HIS A 34 -2.53 22.48 -13.28
C HIS A 34 -2.63 20.95 -13.14
N LEU A 35 -3.34 20.30 -14.06
CA LEU A 35 -3.49 18.84 -14.07
C LEU A 35 -2.15 18.10 -14.19
N ILE A 36 -1.24 18.58 -15.05
CA ILE A 36 0.09 17.99 -15.19
C ILE A 36 0.85 18.06 -13.86
N ARG A 37 0.85 19.22 -13.20
CA ARG A 37 1.53 19.37 -11.90
C ARG A 37 0.92 18.50 -10.82
N GLU A 38 -0.41 18.41 -10.76
CA GLU A 38 -1.12 17.56 -9.81
C GLU A 38 -0.79 16.07 -10.04
N ALA A 39 -0.84 15.61 -11.29
CA ALA A 39 -0.52 14.22 -11.64
C ALA A 39 0.95 13.88 -11.33
N VAL A 40 1.88 14.79 -11.64
CA VAL A 40 3.31 14.60 -11.32
C VAL A 40 3.52 14.59 -9.80
N ALA A 41 2.88 15.49 -9.05
CA ALA A 41 2.98 15.51 -7.60
C ALA A 41 2.44 14.21 -6.97
N ALA A 42 1.29 13.72 -7.44
CA ALA A 42 0.70 12.47 -6.97
C ALA A 42 1.58 11.26 -7.29
N TYR A 43 2.11 11.18 -8.52
CA TYR A 43 3.01 10.09 -8.93
C TYR A 43 4.28 10.05 -8.07
N LEU A 44 4.91 11.20 -7.85
CA LEU A 44 6.14 11.29 -7.04
C LEU A 44 5.88 11.08 -5.54
N ALA A 45 4.70 11.43 -5.03
CA ALA A 45 4.32 11.15 -3.65
C ALA A 45 4.09 9.65 -3.43
N GLN A 46 3.51 8.96 -4.41
CA GLN A 46 3.27 7.51 -4.34
C GLN A 46 4.59 6.72 -4.28
N GLU A 47 5.59 7.10 -5.08
CA GLU A 47 6.95 6.51 -4.98
C GLU A 47 7.60 6.73 -3.60
N GLN A 48 7.29 7.84 -2.92
CA GLN A 48 7.83 8.10 -1.57
C GLN A 48 7.14 7.25 -0.48
N THR A 49 5.84 7.01 -0.60
CA THR A 49 5.08 6.18 0.34
C THR A 49 5.49 4.71 0.25
N ASP A 50 5.73 4.17 -0.94
CA ASP A 50 6.08 2.75 -1.10
C ASP A 50 7.47 2.40 -0.50
N GLU A 51 8.39 3.36 -0.38
CA GLU A 51 9.72 3.15 0.24
C GLU A 51 9.82 3.65 1.69
N ASN A 52 9.08 4.69 2.09
CA ASN A 52 9.24 5.35 3.40
C ASN A 52 8.09 5.12 4.41
N ASP A 53 6.93 4.61 4.01
CA ASP A 53 5.81 4.33 4.95
C ASP A 53 5.81 2.88 5.47
N LEU A 54 6.72 2.03 4.98
CA LEU A 54 7.02 0.76 5.65
C LEU A 54 7.98 1.04 6.80
N ASP A 55 7.48 0.92 8.03
CA ASP A 55 8.35 0.71 9.18
C ASP A 55 9.05 -0.64 8.98
N TRP A 56 10.21 -0.60 8.32
CA TRP A 56 10.99 -1.78 7.95
C TRP A 56 11.41 -2.56 9.19
N ASP A 57 11.60 -1.89 10.32
CA ASP A 57 11.88 -2.57 11.58
C ASP A 57 10.64 -3.33 12.06
N ALA A 58 9.45 -2.72 12.01
CA ALA A 58 8.20 -3.44 12.34
C ALA A 58 7.92 -4.58 11.35
N TYR A 59 8.15 -4.37 10.04
CA TYR A 59 7.96 -5.39 9.01
C TYR A 59 8.90 -6.58 9.20
N MET A 60 10.20 -6.33 9.43
CA MET A 60 11.19 -7.41 9.62
C MET A 60 11.03 -8.13 10.95
N ASN A 61 10.43 -7.48 11.95
CA ASN A 61 10.13 -8.09 13.25
C ASN A 61 8.71 -8.69 13.31
N ASP A 62 7.93 -8.68 12.23
CA ASP A 62 6.60 -9.32 12.20
C ASP A 62 6.76 -10.84 12.40
N PRO A 63 6.08 -11.43 13.41
CA PRO A 63 6.11 -12.86 13.69
C PRO A 63 5.86 -13.79 12.49
N ILE A 64 5.13 -13.33 11.46
CA ILE A 64 4.88 -14.14 10.26
C ILE A 64 6.16 -14.49 9.48
N TRP A 65 7.16 -13.60 9.50
CA TRP A 65 8.44 -13.83 8.83
C TRP A 65 9.40 -14.72 9.63
N HIS A 66 9.07 -15.00 10.89
CA HIS A 66 9.81 -15.89 11.79
C HIS A 66 9.03 -17.17 12.09
N ILE A 67 8.09 -17.54 11.20
CA ILE A 67 7.20 -18.68 11.40
C ILE A 67 7.97 -19.98 11.60
N GLU A 68 9.14 -20.13 10.97
CA GLU A 68 10.05 -21.26 11.14
C GLU A 68 10.53 -21.44 12.57
N GLU A 69 10.70 -20.35 13.33
CA GLU A 69 11.07 -20.40 14.74
C GLU A 69 9.90 -20.85 15.59
N ILE A 70 8.70 -20.36 15.28
CA ILE A 70 7.44 -20.72 15.95
C ILE A 70 7.12 -22.20 15.73
N VAL A 71 7.36 -22.72 14.52
CA VAL A 71 7.01 -24.10 14.18
C VAL A 71 8.07 -25.14 14.55
N LYS A 72 9.29 -24.70 14.89
CA LYS A 72 10.42 -25.58 15.21
C LYS A 72 10.12 -26.55 16.35
N ASP A 73 9.33 -26.12 17.32
CA ASP A 73 9.02 -26.89 18.53
C ASP A 73 7.74 -27.75 18.41
N LEU A 74 7.07 -27.75 17.25
CA LEU A 74 5.75 -28.35 17.08
C LEU A 74 5.76 -29.83 16.64
N GLY A 75 6.92 -30.39 16.36
CA GLY A 75 7.05 -31.78 15.90
C GLY A 75 6.35 -32.06 14.56
N PRO A 76 6.29 -33.34 14.13
CA PRO A 76 5.84 -33.72 12.78
C PRO A 76 4.34 -33.53 12.53
N THR A 77 3.54 -33.33 13.58
CA THR A 77 2.08 -33.19 13.50
C THR A 77 1.61 -31.74 13.46
N GLY A 78 2.50 -30.78 13.74
CA GLY A 78 2.16 -29.36 13.83
C GLY A 78 1.21 -29.03 14.99
N LEU A 79 0.77 -27.77 15.05
CA LEU A 79 -0.24 -27.32 16.01
C LEU A 79 -1.64 -27.75 15.56
N PRO A 80 -2.42 -28.43 16.41
CA PRO A 80 -3.83 -28.67 16.13
C PRO A 80 -4.53 -27.31 15.99
N ASN A 81 -5.39 -27.15 14.99
CA ASN A 81 -6.14 -25.93 14.66
C ASN A 81 -5.31 -24.68 14.26
N ALA A 82 -4.02 -24.83 13.90
CA ALA A 82 -3.18 -23.72 13.45
C ALA A 82 -3.80 -22.89 12.31
N ALA A 83 -4.52 -23.51 11.39
CA ALA A 83 -5.21 -22.80 10.31
C ALA A 83 -6.31 -21.85 10.82
N VAL A 84 -6.98 -22.23 11.91
CA VAL A 84 -8.08 -21.45 12.53
C VAL A 84 -7.54 -20.41 13.50
N ASN A 85 -6.52 -20.78 14.30
CA ASN A 85 -5.99 -19.96 15.39
C ASN A 85 -4.59 -19.41 15.10
N HIS A 86 -4.23 -19.18 13.83
CA HIS A 86 -2.91 -18.65 13.46
C HIS A 86 -2.60 -17.33 14.15
N ASP A 87 -3.57 -16.43 14.31
CA ASP A 87 -3.39 -15.16 15.02
C ASP A 87 -3.04 -15.34 16.50
N TYR A 88 -3.57 -16.37 17.15
CA TYR A 88 -3.16 -16.73 18.52
C TYR A 88 -1.69 -17.17 18.55
N TYR A 89 -1.27 -17.97 17.58
CA TYR A 89 0.09 -18.53 17.55
C TYR A 89 1.16 -17.54 17.07
N LEU A 90 0.81 -16.64 16.15
CA LEU A 90 1.71 -15.62 15.60
C LEU A 90 1.73 -14.36 16.48
N TYR A 91 0.57 -13.90 16.93
CA TYR A 91 0.42 -12.58 17.53
C TYR A 91 -0.12 -12.59 18.97
N GLY A 92 -0.41 -13.76 19.54
CA GLY A 92 -0.94 -13.88 20.90
C GLY A 92 -2.40 -13.41 21.06
N MET A 93 -3.14 -13.29 19.96
CA MET A 93 -4.55 -12.90 19.99
C MET A 93 -5.42 -14.00 20.62
N PRO A 94 -6.62 -13.69 21.15
CA PRO A 94 -7.52 -14.69 21.71
C PRO A 94 -7.84 -15.81 20.70
N LYS A 95 -7.92 -17.07 21.16
CA LYS A 95 -8.37 -18.18 20.31
C LYS A 95 -9.85 -18.05 19.99
N VAL A 96 -10.20 -18.45 18.78
CA VAL A 96 -11.57 -18.79 18.41
C VAL A 96 -11.80 -20.23 18.83
N GLU A 97 -12.74 -20.44 19.76
CA GLU A 97 -13.20 -21.78 20.12
C GLU A 97 -14.18 -22.27 19.03
N ALA A 98 -14.16 -23.58 18.75
CA ALA A 98 -14.85 -24.18 17.60
C ALA A 98 -16.39 -24.11 17.65
N ASP A 99 -16.98 -23.49 18.69
CA ASP A 99 -18.42 -23.37 18.87
C ASP A 99 -18.98 -22.01 18.40
N ASP A 100 -18.13 -21.06 18.00
CA ASP A 100 -18.51 -19.73 17.51
C ASP A 100 -18.40 -19.62 15.97
N GLU A 101 -18.84 -20.62 15.22
CA GLU A 101 -19.15 -20.40 13.80
C GLU A 101 -20.41 -19.53 13.70
N PRO A 102 -20.37 -18.33 13.10
CA PRO A 102 -21.60 -17.66 12.71
C PRO A 102 -22.29 -18.53 11.66
N GLU A 103 -23.54 -18.91 11.94
CA GLU A 103 -24.40 -19.60 10.97
C GLU A 103 -24.39 -18.85 9.61
N PRO A 104 -24.43 -19.58 8.48
CA PRO A 104 -24.30 -19.03 7.13
C PRO A 104 -25.39 -18.03 6.74
#